data_AF-A0A852RAM8-F1
#
_entry.id   AF-A0A852RAM8-F1
#
_cell.length_a   1.000
_cell.length_b   1.000
_cell.length_c   1.000
_cell.angle_alpha   90.00
_cell.angle_beta   90.00
_cell.angle_gamma   90.00
#
_symmetry.space_group_name_H-M   'P 1'
#
loop_
_entity.id
_entity.type
_entity.pdbx_description
1 polymer ?
#
loop_
_entity_poly.entity_id
_entity_poly.type
_entity_poly.pdbx_seq_one_letter_code
_entity_poly.pdbx_strand_id
1 'polypeptide(L)'
;MSETTAAEEAPRVAAALCAILLPVYERIERVAATVAATPAPPGEWTESDLAPVQERIVASIVEDDALVGMGFVPAPLVIAGQERAMMWWQRNDGRTTRLRLNFDRSSIDVYDYVEMEWFQQPAAGRARVAMGPYVDYSGSELYIVTTAVPVLVDGRFVGVTGADLLFGELERRLVDVLRKEPFEAVIVNAERRVIAANSPRWVLGTRLAAAPEVGRAEGGIVYAAVEPLLPGMGWVLGLVVAEEGAKNVG
;
A
#
# COMPACT_ATOMS: atom_id res chain seq x y z
N MET A 1 -25.02 -4.56 22.14
CA MET A 1 -24.40 -3.21 22.01
C MET A 1 -24.92 -2.61 20.72
N SER A 2 -25.20 -1.30 20.66
CA SER A 2 -25.98 -0.69 19.57
C SER A 2 -25.14 -0.23 18.38
N GLU A 3 -25.79 -0.14 17.21
CA GLU A 3 -25.26 0.40 15.95
C GLU A 3 -24.68 1.82 16.11
N THR A 4 -25.31 2.66 16.94
CA THR A 4 -24.87 4.03 17.26
C THR A 4 -23.45 4.06 17.85
N THR A 5 -23.10 3.13 18.74
CA THR A 5 -21.78 3.10 19.36
C THR A 5 -20.69 2.70 18.35
N ALA A 6 -21.00 1.81 17.41
CA ALA A 6 -20.04 1.42 16.38
C ALA A 6 -19.76 2.59 15.41
N ALA A 7 -20.79 3.36 15.03
CA ALA A 7 -20.63 4.55 14.21
C ALA A 7 -19.79 5.65 14.89
N GLU A 8 -19.96 5.85 16.20
CA GLU A 8 -19.18 6.82 16.97
C GLU A 8 -17.71 6.41 17.12
N GLU A 9 -17.42 5.11 17.22
CA GLU A 9 -16.06 4.59 17.43
C GLU A 9 -15.27 4.42 16.12
N ALA A 10 -15.93 4.27 14.97
CA ALA A 10 -15.28 3.97 13.70
C ALA A 10 -14.14 4.95 13.32
N PRO A 11 -14.29 6.28 13.46
CA PRO A 11 -13.21 7.21 13.17
C PRO A 11 -11.97 7.02 14.06
N ARG A 12 -12.17 6.67 15.35
CA ARG A 12 -11.05 6.39 16.26
C ARG A 12 -10.29 5.14 15.84
N VAL A 13 -11.01 4.08 15.46
CA VAL A 13 -10.41 2.82 15.00
C VAL A 13 -9.68 3.05 13.67
N ALA A 14 -10.30 3.74 12.72
CA ALA A 14 -9.69 4.10 11.44
C ALA A 14 -8.40 4.92 11.63
N ALA A 15 -8.39 5.89 12.56
CA ALA A 15 -7.19 6.65 12.89
C ALA A 15 -6.07 5.78 13.46
N ALA A 16 -6.38 4.84 14.35
CA ALA A 16 -5.41 3.89 14.90
C ALA A 16 -4.81 2.97 13.82
N LEU A 17 -5.63 2.53 12.86
CA LEU A 17 -5.16 1.74 11.72
C LEU A 17 -4.31 2.58 10.76
N CYS A 18 -4.70 3.82 10.48
CA CYS A 18 -3.92 4.75 9.66
C CYS A 18 -2.54 5.00 10.25
N ALA A 19 -2.41 5.08 11.58
CA ALA A 19 -1.13 5.27 12.26
C ALA A 19 -0.10 4.15 11.99
N ILE A 20 -0.53 2.96 11.55
CA ILE A 20 0.37 1.87 11.15
C ILE A 20 1.04 2.17 9.79
N LEU A 21 0.29 2.78 8.86
CA LEU A 21 0.71 2.99 7.48
C LEU A 21 1.31 4.38 7.25
N LEU A 22 0.92 5.39 8.04
CA LEU A 22 1.43 6.76 7.93
C LEU A 22 2.97 6.84 7.89
N PRO A 23 3.71 6.16 8.79
CA PRO A 23 5.17 6.23 8.76
C PRO A 23 5.79 5.65 7.47
N VAL A 24 5.10 4.74 6.78
CA VAL A 24 5.56 4.21 5.49
C VAL A 24 5.37 5.26 4.41
N TYR A 25 4.20 5.89 4.34
CA TYR A 25 3.93 6.96 3.39
C TYR A 25 4.83 8.17 3.60
N GLU A 26 5.05 8.60 4.85
CA GLU A 26 5.96 9.69 5.18
C GLU A 26 7.40 9.41 4.73
N ARG A 27 7.85 8.14 4.74
CA ARG A 27 9.17 7.75 4.23
C ARG A 27 9.25 7.89 2.71
N ILE A 28 8.31 7.31 1.97
CA ILE A 28 8.33 7.39 0.50
C ILE A 28 8.07 8.82 0.02
N GLU A 29 7.24 9.61 0.70
CA GLU A 29 7.03 11.03 0.41
C GLU A 29 8.31 11.86 0.63
N ARG A 30 9.13 11.54 1.64
CA ARG A 30 10.46 12.16 1.83
C ARG A 30 11.43 11.80 0.71
N VAL A 31 11.41 10.55 0.22
CA VAL A 31 12.19 10.14 -0.95
C VAL A 31 11.70 10.91 -2.18
N ALA A 32 10.38 11.02 -2.40
CA ALA A 32 9.80 11.77 -3.52
C ALA A 32 10.22 13.23 -3.50
N ALA A 33 10.21 13.87 -2.33
CA ALA A 33 10.70 15.24 -2.16
C ALA A 33 12.20 15.36 -2.49
N THR A 34 13.00 14.36 -2.15
CA THR A 34 14.44 14.32 -2.49
C THR A 34 14.64 14.21 -3.99
N VAL A 35 13.84 13.39 -4.69
CA VAL A 35 13.85 13.29 -6.16
C VAL A 35 13.42 14.60 -6.81
N ALA A 36 12.35 15.23 -6.30
CA ALA A 36 11.83 16.47 -6.84
C ALA A 36 12.82 17.65 -6.70
N ALA A 37 13.76 17.55 -5.75
CA ALA A 37 14.80 18.54 -5.51
C ALA A 37 16.09 18.32 -6.35
N THR A 38 16.13 17.33 -7.24
CA THR A 38 17.30 17.09 -8.10
C THR A 38 17.54 18.31 -9.03
N PRO A 39 18.73 18.95 -9.03
CA PRO A 39 18.96 20.26 -9.67
C PRO A 39 18.87 20.30 -11.21
N ALA A 40 18.97 19.17 -11.89
CA ALA A 40 18.87 19.06 -13.35
C ALA A 40 17.42 18.81 -13.80
N PRO A 41 17.05 19.09 -15.05
CA PRO A 41 15.71 18.75 -15.53
C PRO A 41 15.55 17.23 -15.69
N PRO A 42 14.35 16.66 -15.43
CA PRO A 42 14.11 15.24 -15.64
C PRO A 42 14.17 14.91 -17.15
N GLY A 43 14.94 13.89 -17.51
CA GLY A 43 15.38 13.56 -18.87
C GLY A 43 16.88 13.75 -19.08
N GLU A 44 17.51 14.59 -18.26
CA GLU A 44 18.97 14.80 -18.23
C GLU A 44 19.63 14.15 -17.01
N TRP A 45 18.83 13.62 -16.07
CA TRP A 45 19.33 12.97 -14.86
C TRP A 45 20.17 11.75 -15.18
N THR A 46 21.35 11.69 -14.58
CA THR A 46 22.16 10.49 -14.46
C THR A 46 21.91 9.81 -13.12
N GLU A 47 22.35 8.56 -12.96
CA GLU A 47 22.31 7.93 -11.63
C GLU A 47 23.12 8.70 -10.58
N SER A 48 24.18 9.41 -11.00
CA SER A 48 25.02 10.23 -10.11
C SER A 48 24.27 11.44 -9.56
N ASP A 49 23.43 12.10 -10.37
CA ASP A 49 22.58 13.20 -9.91
C ASP A 49 21.56 12.75 -8.84
N LEU A 50 21.25 11.46 -8.83
CA LEU A 50 20.33 10.82 -7.89
C LEU A 50 21.05 10.14 -6.70
N ALA A 51 22.36 10.35 -6.52
CA ALA A 51 23.07 9.81 -5.36
C ALA A 51 22.41 10.18 -4.00
N PRO A 52 21.94 11.42 -3.76
CA PRO A 52 21.22 11.76 -2.54
C PRO A 52 19.91 10.97 -2.35
N VAL A 53 19.23 10.62 -3.45
CA VAL A 53 18.02 9.80 -3.43
C VAL A 53 18.37 8.37 -3.01
N GLN A 54 19.44 7.80 -3.58
CA GLN A 54 19.90 6.45 -3.24
C GLN A 54 20.29 6.36 -1.75
N GLU A 55 21.02 7.33 -1.22
CA GLU A 55 21.39 7.40 0.19
C GLU A 55 20.14 7.48 1.10
N ARG A 56 19.14 8.28 0.71
CA ARG A 56 17.86 8.38 1.44
C ARG A 56 17.10 7.06 1.45
N ILE A 57 17.03 6.35 0.31
CA ILE A 57 16.36 5.05 0.21
C ILE A 57 17.00 4.05 1.16
N VAL A 58 18.34 3.91 1.10
CA VAL A 58 19.08 2.96 1.94
C VAL A 58 18.94 3.28 3.43
N ALA A 59 18.92 4.56 3.81
CA ALA A 59 18.68 4.95 5.20
C ALA A 59 17.25 4.62 5.67
N SER A 60 16.26 4.68 4.78
CA SER A 60 14.84 4.54 5.14
C SER A 60 14.39 3.08 5.28
N ILE A 61 14.97 2.15 4.51
CA ILE A 61 14.52 0.75 4.47
C ILE A 61 14.81 -0.02 5.77
N VAL A 62 15.82 0.40 6.54
CA VAL A 62 16.25 -0.28 7.78
C VAL A 62 15.45 0.15 9.02
N GLU A 63 14.55 1.13 8.89
CA GLU A 63 13.82 1.72 10.02
C GLU A 63 12.55 0.96 10.41
N ASP A 64 12.10 -0.03 9.62
CA ASP A 64 10.87 -0.77 9.88
C ASP A 64 10.99 -2.23 9.41
N ASP A 65 10.73 -3.18 10.31
CA ASP A 65 10.82 -4.60 10.02
C ASP A 65 9.80 -5.13 9.02
N ALA A 66 8.71 -4.42 8.77
CA ALA A 66 7.78 -4.77 7.70
C ALA A 66 8.31 -4.37 6.32
N LEU A 67 9.25 -3.41 6.23
CA LEU A 67 9.78 -2.95 4.94
C LEU A 67 10.78 -3.95 4.38
N VAL A 68 10.46 -4.51 3.22
CA VAL A 68 11.33 -5.47 2.51
C VAL A 68 11.87 -4.90 1.20
N GLY A 69 11.27 -3.82 0.71
CA GLY A 69 11.71 -3.11 -0.49
C GLY A 69 11.40 -1.62 -0.41
N MET A 70 12.23 -0.78 -1.01
CA MET A 70 11.94 0.64 -1.21
C MET A 70 12.73 1.18 -2.39
N GLY A 71 12.16 2.13 -3.11
CA GLY A 71 12.89 2.76 -4.20
C GLY A 71 12.21 3.91 -4.89
N PHE A 72 12.91 4.42 -5.89
CA PHE A 72 12.40 5.32 -6.91
C PHE A 72 12.36 4.58 -8.25
N VAL A 73 11.20 4.62 -8.88
CA VAL A 73 10.93 4.05 -10.20
C VAL A 73 10.58 5.21 -11.15
N PRO A 74 11.54 5.72 -11.93
CA PRO A 74 11.31 6.82 -12.86
C PRO A 74 10.30 6.46 -13.96
N ALA A 75 9.56 7.47 -14.42
CA ALA A 75 8.80 7.38 -15.67
C ALA A 75 9.75 7.20 -16.86
N PRO A 76 9.27 6.67 -18.01
CA PRO A 76 10.12 6.45 -19.16
C PRO A 76 10.87 7.70 -19.59
N LEU A 77 12.14 7.53 -19.97
CA LEU A 77 13.03 8.60 -20.46
C LEU A 77 13.29 9.74 -19.46
N VAL A 78 13.02 9.56 -18.17
CA VAL A 78 13.39 10.52 -17.11
C VAL A 78 14.88 10.42 -16.75
N ILE A 79 15.48 9.25 -16.94
CA ILE A 79 16.92 9.05 -16.78
C ILE A 79 17.56 9.12 -18.16
N ALA A 80 18.64 9.91 -18.28
CA ALA A 80 19.31 10.18 -19.54
C ALA A 80 19.72 8.88 -20.24
N GLY A 81 19.24 8.71 -21.48
CA GLY A 81 19.54 7.55 -22.32
C GLY A 81 18.92 6.23 -21.88
N GLN A 82 18.04 6.22 -20.88
CA GLN A 82 17.37 5.01 -20.39
C GLN A 82 15.87 5.10 -20.61
N GLU A 83 15.33 4.18 -21.42
CA GLU A 83 13.88 4.07 -21.60
C GLU A 83 13.18 3.67 -20.29
N ARG A 84 13.82 2.79 -19.51
CA ARG A 84 13.34 2.29 -18.23
C ARG A 84 14.51 2.18 -17.27
N ALA A 85 14.28 2.59 -16.03
CA ALA A 85 15.29 2.55 -14.98
C ALA A 85 14.61 2.27 -13.65
N MET A 86 15.36 1.70 -12.71
CA MET A 86 14.87 1.49 -11.36
C MET A 86 16.00 1.61 -10.33
N MET A 87 15.69 2.33 -9.26
CA MET A 87 16.54 2.52 -8.09
C MET A 87 15.80 1.92 -6.90
N TRP A 88 15.83 0.58 -6.82
CA TRP A 88 15.13 -0.18 -5.79
C TRP A 88 16.10 -0.98 -4.95
N TRP A 89 15.98 -0.90 -3.64
CA TRP A 89 16.73 -1.70 -2.69
C TRP A 89 15.77 -2.64 -1.96
N GLN A 90 16.28 -3.84 -1.69
CA GLN A 90 15.57 -4.85 -0.92
C GLN A 90 16.37 -5.24 0.29
N ARG A 91 15.65 -5.67 1.32
CA ARG A 91 16.24 -6.19 2.55
C ARG A 91 16.00 -7.69 2.64
N ASN A 92 17.09 -8.44 2.48
CA ASN A 92 17.11 -9.90 2.59
C ASN A 92 18.18 -10.30 3.62
N ASP A 93 17.81 -11.11 4.61
CA ASP A 93 18.70 -11.63 5.66
C ASP A 93 19.57 -10.56 6.33
N GLY A 94 18.95 -9.42 6.68
CA GLY A 94 19.63 -8.29 7.34
C GLY A 94 20.58 -7.50 6.44
N ARG A 95 20.68 -7.83 5.15
CA ARG A 95 21.46 -7.10 4.16
C ARG A 95 20.53 -6.30 3.27
N THR A 96 20.94 -5.07 2.97
CA THR A 96 20.26 -4.23 2.00
C THR A 96 21.03 -4.26 0.68
N THR A 97 20.41 -4.72 -0.40
CA THR A 97 21.03 -4.84 -1.73
C THR A 97 20.16 -4.18 -2.79
N ARG A 98 20.81 -3.66 -3.85
CA ARG A 98 20.09 -3.09 -4.98
C ARG A 98 19.51 -4.21 -5.85
N LEU A 99 18.21 -4.14 -6.11
CA LEU A 99 17.53 -5.04 -7.03
C LEU A 99 17.94 -4.72 -8.47
N ARG A 100 18.23 -5.76 -9.24
CA ARG A 100 18.63 -5.68 -10.66
C ARG A 100 17.66 -6.52 -11.48
N LEU A 101 16.87 -5.86 -12.32
CA LEU A 101 15.87 -6.50 -13.18
C LEU A 101 16.21 -6.27 -14.65
N ASN A 102 15.65 -7.10 -15.53
CA ASN A 102 15.75 -6.91 -16.96
C ASN A 102 14.64 -5.97 -17.45
N PHE A 103 14.99 -4.87 -18.11
CA PHE A 103 14.02 -3.94 -18.70
C PHE A 103 13.96 -3.99 -20.22
N ASP A 104 14.71 -4.91 -20.86
CA ASP A 104 14.69 -5.10 -22.30
C ASP A 104 13.33 -5.66 -22.75
N ARG A 105 12.54 -4.82 -23.45
CA ARG A 105 11.21 -5.17 -23.96
C ARG A 105 11.21 -6.30 -25.00
N SER A 106 12.36 -6.60 -25.60
CA SER A 106 12.48 -7.72 -26.53
C SER A 106 12.69 -9.06 -25.82
N SER A 107 12.98 -9.03 -24.51
CA SER A 107 13.22 -10.21 -23.70
C SER A 107 11.93 -10.81 -23.15
N ILE A 108 11.93 -12.14 -22.98
CA ILE A 108 10.81 -12.88 -22.38
C ILE A 108 10.70 -12.68 -20.86
N ASP A 109 11.81 -12.35 -20.20
CA ASP A 109 11.91 -12.09 -18.76
C ASP A 109 11.86 -10.58 -18.43
N VAL A 110 11.30 -9.76 -19.34
CA VAL A 110 11.15 -8.33 -19.12
C VAL A 110 10.33 -8.03 -17.87
N TYR A 111 10.86 -7.17 -17.01
CA TYR A 111 10.11 -6.56 -15.93
C TYR A 111 9.48 -5.25 -16.42
N ASP A 112 8.24 -5.34 -16.86
CA ASP A 112 7.49 -4.22 -17.40
C ASP A 112 6.72 -3.44 -16.32
N TYR A 113 7.44 -2.63 -15.55
CA TYR A 113 6.83 -1.90 -14.43
C TYR A 113 5.79 -0.85 -14.86
N VAL A 114 5.83 -0.35 -16.10
CA VAL A 114 4.86 0.67 -16.55
C VAL A 114 3.47 0.09 -16.79
N GLU A 115 3.37 -1.23 -16.93
CA GLU A 115 2.11 -1.96 -17.02
C GLU A 115 1.56 -2.36 -15.64
N MET A 116 2.32 -2.14 -14.56
CA MET A 116 1.90 -2.55 -13.22
C MET A 116 1.00 -1.50 -12.56
N GLU A 117 -0.07 -1.94 -11.91
CA GLU A 117 -1.05 -1.03 -11.30
C GLU A 117 -0.44 -0.11 -10.24
N TRP A 118 0.55 -0.57 -9.48
CA TRP A 118 1.23 0.26 -8.48
C TRP A 118 1.99 1.44 -9.10
N PHE A 119 2.33 1.36 -10.40
CA PHE A 119 2.92 2.45 -11.18
C PHE A 119 1.86 3.27 -11.93
N GLN A 120 0.88 2.59 -12.52
CA GLN A 120 -0.18 3.25 -13.31
C GLN A 120 -1.10 4.11 -12.44
N GLN A 121 -1.44 3.66 -11.23
CA GLN A 121 -2.36 4.39 -10.35
C GLN A 121 -1.82 5.78 -9.96
N PRO A 122 -0.56 5.94 -9.48
CA PRO A 122 -0.02 7.27 -9.21
C PRO A 122 0.18 8.09 -10.48
N ALA A 123 0.57 7.45 -11.60
CA ALA A 123 0.67 8.13 -12.90
C ALA A 123 -0.68 8.69 -13.37
N ALA A 124 -1.79 8.03 -13.04
CA ALA A 124 -3.15 8.48 -13.29
C ALA A 124 -3.68 9.50 -12.25
N GLY A 125 -2.82 9.98 -11.34
CA GLY A 125 -3.16 11.03 -10.37
C GLY A 125 -3.55 10.55 -8.98
N ARG A 126 -3.40 9.25 -8.67
CA ARG A 126 -3.66 8.75 -7.32
C ARG A 126 -2.56 9.18 -6.35
N ALA A 127 -2.93 9.90 -5.29
CA ALA A 127 -1.95 10.44 -4.34
C ALA A 127 -1.21 9.36 -3.54
N ARG A 128 -1.90 8.26 -3.19
CA ARG A 128 -1.36 7.14 -2.43
C ARG A 128 -1.92 5.83 -2.95
N VAL A 129 -1.06 4.83 -3.08
CA VAL A 129 -1.44 3.48 -3.50
C VAL A 129 -1.00 2.49 -2.44
N ALA A 130 -1.82 1.46 -2.22
CA ALA A 130 -1.46 0.23 -1.52
C ALA A 130 -2.05 -0.94 -2.33
N MET A 131 -1.21 -1.55 -3.16
CA MET A 131 -1.56 -2.60 -4.10
C MET A 131 -1.19 -3.96 -3.50
N GLY A 132 -2.09 -4.94 -3.64
CA GLY A 132 -1.95 -6.26 -3.05
C GLY A 132 -2.92 -6.57 -1.91
N PRO A 133 -2.66 -7.65 -1.16
CA PRO A 133 -1.41 -8.41 -1.18
C PRO A 133 -1.21 -9.32 -2.41
N TYR A 134 0.03 -9.49 -2.86
CA TYR A 134 0.42 -10.37 -3.97
C TYR A 134 1.82 -10.94 -3.76
N VAL A 135 2.17 -12.00 -4.49
CA VAL A 135 3.55 -12.55 -4.49
C VAL A 135 4.36 -11.80 -5.54
N ASP A 136 5.44 -11.14 -5.13
CA ASP A 136 6.33 -10.40 -6.01
C ASP A 136 7.38 -11.31 -6.63
N TYR A 137 6.97 -12.10 -7.62
CA TYR A 137 7.81 -13.13 -8.26
C TYR A 137 9.07 -12.61 -8.94
N SER A 138 9.07 -11.35 -9.39
CA SER A 138 10.21 -10.79 -10.12
C SER A 138 11.12 -9.95 -9.22
N GLY A 139 10.64 -9.52 -8.06
CA GLY A 139 11.43 -8.77 -7.09
C GLY A 139 11.84 -9.62 -5.90
N SER A 140 11.07 -9.54 -4.82
CA SER A 140 11.43 -10.09 -3.51
C SER A 140 11.11 -11.58 -3.32
N GLU A 141 10.28 -12.16 -4.18
CA GLU A 141 9.66 -13.49 -4.02
C GLU A 141 8.80 -13.62 -2.75
N LEU A 142 8.48 -12.51 -2.09
CA LEU A 142 7.69 -12.44 -0.87
C LEU A 142 6.23 -12.11 -1.16
N TYR A 143 5.36 -12.44 -0.20
CA TYR A 143 3.97 -12.00 -0.21
C TYR A 143 3.87 -10.60 0.42
N ILE A 144 3.61 -9.59 -0.41
CA ILE A 144 3.78 -8.19 -0.07
C ILE A 144 2.55 -7.33 -0.39
N VAL A 145 2.54 -6.13 0.18
CA VAL A 145 1.76 -4.98 -0.29
C VAL A 145 2.74 -3.92 -0.79
N THR A 146 2.56 -3.46 -2.03
CA THR A 146 3.37 -2.37 -2.59
C THR A 146 2.64 -1.05 -2.39
N THR A 147 3.27 -0.17 -1.62
CA THR A 147 2.84 1.22 -1.44
C THR A 147 3.57 2.13 -2.43
N ALA A 148 2.87 3.12 -2.97
CA ALA A 148 3.48 4.07 -3.90
C ALA A 148 2.86 5.46 -3.79
N VAL A 149 3.68 6.48 -4.05
CA VAL A 149 3.26 7.89 -4.21
C VAL A 149 3.88 8.47 -5.49
N PRO A 150 3.19 9.40 -6.18
CA PRO A 150 3.72 10.02 -7.38
C PRO A 150 4.83 11.00 -7.03
N VAL A 151 5.85 11.07 -7.89
CA VAL A 151 6.86 12.13 -7.86
C VAL A 151 6.50 13.14 -8.94
N LEU A 152 6.34 14.40 -8.54
CA LEU A 152 6.04 15.51 -9.44
C LEU A 152 7.19 16.53 -9.42
N VAL A 153 7.62 16.97 -10.61
CA VAL A 153 8.53 18.11 -10.79
C VAL A 153 7.79 19.12 -11.65
N ASP A 154 7.58 20.33 -11.13
CA ASP A 154 6.79 21.39 -11.77
C ASP A 154 5.40 20.92 -12.23
N GLY A 155 4.76 20.05 -11.44
CA GLY A 155 3.45 19.45 -11.73
C GLY A 155 3.47 18.32 -12.77
N ARG A 156 4.63 17.98 -13.35
CA ARG A 156 4.79 16.86 -14.27
C ARG A 156 5.17 15.59 -13.52
N PHE A 157 4.50 14.48 -13.84
CA PHE A 157 4.86 13.15 -13.34
C PHE A 157 6.23 12.69 -13.86
N VAL A 158 7.14 12.35 -12.94
CA VAL A 158 8.49 11.87 -13.26
C VAL A 158 8.76 10.45 -12.76
N GLY A 159 7.77 9.80 -12.15
CA GLY A 159 7.87 8.43 -11.65
C GLY A 159 7.18 8.27 -10.30
N VAL A 160 7.46 7.15 -9.63
CA VAL A 160 6.91 6.84 -8.31
C VAL A 160 8.03 6.56 -7.33
N THR A 161 7.83 6.93 -6.08
CA THR A 161 8.56 6.32 -4.97
C THR A 161 7.64 5.32 -4.30
N GLY A 162 8.17 4.16 -3.99
CA GLY A 162 7.38 3.09 -3.40
C GLY A 162 8.13 2.30 -2.36
N ALA A 163 7.38 1.49 -1.64
CA ALA A 163 7.90 0.57 -0.65
C ALA A 163 7.05 -0.70 -0.57
N ASP A 164 7.74 -1.83 -0.43
CA ASP A 164 7.13 -3.14 -0.25
C ASP A 164 7.07 -3.49 1.22
N LEU A 165 5.88 -3.84 1.68
CA LEU A 165 5.61 -4.29 3.04
C LEU A 165 5.35 -5.80 3.03
N LEU A 166 6.06 -6.54 3.89
CA LEU A 166 5.75 -7.95 4.13
C LEU A 166 4.32 -8.07 4.67
N PHE A 167 3.46 -8.77 3.95
CA PHE A 167 2.04 -8.79 4.27
C PHE A 167 1.77 -9.38 5.65
N GLY A 168 2.47 -10.45 6.04
CA GLY A 168 2.28 -11.08 7.36
C GLY A 168 2.54 -10.13 8.54
N GLU A 169 3.57 -9.27 8.44
CA GLU A 169 3.83 -8.28 9.49
C GLU A 169 2.84 -7.12 9.48
N LEU A 170 2.43 -6.67 8.29
CA LEU A 170 1.40 -5.64 8.16
C LEU A 170 0.06 -6.14 8.74
N GLU A 171 -0.36 -7.34 8.34
CA GLU A 171 -1.58 -7.98 8.81
C GLU A 171 -1.59 -8.11 10.33
N ARG A 172 -0.50 -8.63 10.92
CA ARG A 172 -0.36 -8.77 12.36
C ARG A 172 -0.56 -7.43 13.09
N ARG A 173 0.07 -6.35 12.59
CA ARG A 173 -0.08 -5.00 13.18
C ARG A 173 -1.53 -4.49 13.08
N LEU A 174 -2.20 -4.73 11.95
CA LEU A 174 -3.60 -4.35 11.76
C LEU A 174 -4.52 -5.15 12.71
N VAL A 175 -4.36 -6.47 12.77
CA VAL A 175 -5.12 -7.35 13.66
C VAL A 175 -4.89 -7.00 15.13
N ASP A 176 -3.67 -6.61 15.52
CA ASP A 176 -3.35 -6.16 16.88
C ASP A 176 -4.16 -4.93 17.32
N VAL A 177 -4.57 -4.07 16.38
CA VAL A 177 -5.50 -2.97 16.62
C VAL A 177 -6.94 -3.50 16.65
N LEU A 178 -7.36 -4.22 15.61
CA LEU A 178 -8.75 -4.68 15.47
C LEU A 178 -9.21 -5.58 16.63
N ARG A 179 -8.33 -6.42 17.20
CA ARG A 179 -8.69 -7.34 18.29
C ARG A 179 -9.00 -6.64 19.63
N LYS A 180 -8.62 -5.37 19.77
CA LYS A 180 -8.94 -4.56 20.96
C LYS A 180 -10.34 -3.98 20.91
N GLU A 181 -10.95 -3.99 19.73
CA GLU A 181 -12.26 -3.43 19.50
C GLU A 181 -13.34 -4.45 19.86
N PRO A 182 -14.42 -4.01 20.52
CA PRO A 182 -15.50 -4.91 20.92
C PRO A 182 -16.49 -5.20 19.78
N PHE A 183 -16.25 -4.63 18.61
CA PHE A 183 -17.04 -4.81 17.39
C PHE A 183 -16.33 -5.78 16.46
N GLU A 184 -17.11 -6.51 15.66
CA GLU A 184 -16.51 -7.19 14.52
C GLU A 184 -16.07 -6.17 13.47
N ALA A 185 -14.83 -6.31 13.03
CA ALA A 185 -14.17 -5.37 12.14
C ALA A 185 -13.46 -6.09 11.00
N VAL A 186 -13.52 -5.49 9.81
CA VAL A 186 -12.84 -5.97 8.60
C VAL A 186 -12.21 -4.81 7.86
N ILE A 187 -11.00 -5.00 7.35
CA ILE A 187 -10.33 -4.08 6.44
C ILE A 187 -10.40 -4.67 5.04
N VAL A 188 -10.84 -3.87 4.08
CA VAL A 188 -11.05 -4.28 2.69
C VAL A 188 -10.30 -3.31 1.77
N ASN A 189 -9.56 -3.85 0.80
CA ASN A 189 -8.86 -3.01 -0.19
C ASN A 189 -9.78 -2.56 -1.35
N ALA A 190 -9.23 -1.78 -2.27
CA ALA A 190 -9.96 -1.26 -3.43
C ALA A 190 -10.49 -2.35 -4.37
N GLU A 191 -9.90 -3.55 -4.38
CA GLU A 191 -10.37 -4.70 -5.17
C GLU A 191 -11.50 -5.50 -4.50
N ARG A 192 -11.91 -5.07 -3.29
CA ARG A 192 -12.84 -5.75 -2.39
C ARG A 192 -12.26 -6.99 -1.71
N ARG A 193 -10.95 -7.08 -1.58
CA ARG A 193 -10.30 -8.19 -0.88
C ARG A 193 -10.16 -7.89 0.60
N VAL A 194 -10.45 -8.88 1.43
CA VAL A 194 -10.19 -8.84 2.87
C VAL A 194 -8.68 -8.78 3.12
N ILE A 195 -8.26 -7.75 3.84
CA ILE A 195 -6.86 -7.50 4.21
C ILE A 195 -6.57 -7.94 5.65
N ALA A 196 -7.48 -7.66 6.57
CA ALA A 196 -7.37 -8.05 7.97
C ALA A 196 -8.77 -8.06 8.59
N ALA A 197 -8.99 -8.87 9.61
CA ALA A 197 -10.23 -8.90 10.38
C ALA A 197 -9.99 -9.45 11.79
N ASN A 198 -10.91 -9.20 12.71
CA ASN A 198 -10.88 -9.76 14.08
C ASN A 198 -11.88 -10.91 14.31
N SER A 199 -12.52 -11.40 13.24
CA SER A 199 -13.53 -12.47 13.30
C SER A 199 -13.28 -13.52 12.22
N PRO A 200 -13.43 -14.83 12.52
CA PRO A 200 -13.19 -15.90 11.56
C PRO A 200 -14.22 -15.93 10.41
N ARG A 201 -15.29 -15.12 10.47
CA ARG A 201 -16.23 -14.93 9.37
C ARG A 201 -15.55 -14.35 8.13
N TRP A 202 -14.47 -13.60 8.29
CA TRP A 202 -13.73 -12.98 7.20
C TRP A 202 -12.48 -13.78 6.86
N VAL A 203 -12.48 -14.39 5.68
CA VAL A 203 -11.31 -15.12 5.19
C VAL A 203 -10.40 -14.16 4.43
N LEU A 204 -9.14 -14.03 4.87
CA LEU A 204 -8.11 -13.18 4.27
C LEU A 204 -7.96 -13.46 2.77
N GLY A 205 -7.75 -12.40 1.98
CA GLY A 205 -7.61 -12.45 0.53
C GLY A 205 -8.92 -12.69 -0.23
N THR A 206 -10.00 -13.09 0.45
CA THR A 206 -11.31 -13.32 -0.16
C THR A 206 -11.84 -12.02 -0.74
N ARG A 207 -12.31 -12.09 -1.98
CA ARG A 207 -12.97 -10.98 -2.65
C ARG A 207 -14.46 -10.98 -2.28
N LEU A 208 -14.90 -9.94 -1.60
CA LEU A 208 -16.30 -9.72 -1.25
C LEU A 208 -17.14 -9.46 -2.51
N ALA A 209 -18.43 -9.80 -2.49
CA ALA A 209 -19.34 -9.62 -3.62
C ALA A 209 -19.69 -8.14 -3.89
N ALA A 210 -19.62 -7.29 -2.86
CA ALA A 210 -19.60 -5.85 -2.97
C ALA A 210 -18.58 -5.21 -2.02
N ALA A 211 -18.34 -3.90 -2.20
CA ALA A 211 -17.56 -3.14 -1.22
C ALA A 211 -18.42 -2.93 0.05
N PRO A 212 -17.79 -2.82 1.24
CA PRO A 212 -18.51 -2.47 2.46
C PRO A 212 -19.29 -1.16 2.30
N GLU A 213 -20.56 -1.19 2.69
CA GLU A 213 -21.49 -0.07 2.59
C GLU A 213 -22.44 -0.09 3.79
N VAL A 214 -22.63 1.06 4.45
CA VAL A 214 -23.48 1.18 5.65
C VAL A 214 -24.92 0.79 5.33
N GLY A 215 -25.53 -0.02 6.19
CA GLY A 215 -26.93 -0.46 6.04
C GLY A 215 -27.19 -1.47 4.93
N ARG A 216 -26.20 -1.83 4.12
CA ARG A 216 -26.33 -2.89 3.11
C ARG A 216 -26.17 -4.25 3.79
N ALA A 217 -27.23 -5.06 3.72
CA ALA A 217 -27.17 -6.46 4.11
C ALA A 217 -26.60 -7.31 2.95
N GLU A 218 -25.40 -7.85 3.12
CA GLU A 218 -24.82 -8.82 2.17
C GLU A 218 -24.43 -10.09 2.93
N GLY A 219 -25.02 -11.24 2.57
CA GLY A 219 -24.75 -12.51 3.24
C GLY A 219 -25.06 -12.53 4.74
N GLY A 220 -26.03 -11.74 5.21
CA GLY A 220 -26.35 -11.59 6.64
C GLY A 220 -25.40 -10.67 7.42
N ILE A 221 -24.60 -9.86 6.71
CA ILE A 221 -23.69 -8.89 7.30
C ILE A 221 -24.27 -7.49 7.12
N VAL A 222 -24.41 -6.75 8.22
CA VAL A 222 -24.82 -5.34 8.21
C VAL A 222 -23.69 -4.50 8.78
N TYR A 223 -23.16 -3.58 7.96
CA TYR A 223 -22.16 -2.63 8.40
C TYR A 223 -22.82 -1.47 9.14
N ALA A 224 -22.43 -1.28 10.40
CA ALA A 224 -22.80 -0.14 11.22
C ALA A 224 -22.09 1.15 10.77
N ALA A 225 -20.85 0.98 10.31
CA ALA A 225 -19.98 2.06 9.91
C ALA A 225 -19.00 1.57 8.85
N VAL A 226 -18.67 2.45 7.92
CA VAL A 226 -17.61 2.24 6.92
C VAL A 226 -16.77 3.50 6.87
N GLU A 227 -15.49 3.37 7.20
CA GLU A 227 -14.56 4.49 7.24
C GLU A 227 -13.45 4.27 6.22
N PRO A 228 -13.19 5.23 5.32
CA PRO A 228 -11.98 5.19 4.52
C PRO A 228 -10.76 5.27 5.44
N LEU A 229 -9.72 4.50 5.12
CA LEU A 229 -8.41 4.69 5.72
C LEU A 229 -7.71 5.89 5.06
N LEU A 230 -6.39 5.83 4.89
CA LEU A 230 -5.62 6.95 4.36
C LEU A 230 -6.18 7.50 3.03
N PRO A 231 -6.26 8.84 2.88
CA PRO A 231 -6.78 9.47 1.67
C PRO A 231 -6.06 8.95 0.42
N GLY A 232 -6.83 8.58 -0.59
CA GLY A 232 -6.33 8.08 -1.86
C GLY A 232 -5.91 6.61 -1.87
N MET A 233 -5.67 5.96 -0.71
CA MET A 233 -5.21 4.57 -0.64
C MET A 233 -6.29 3.56 -1.06
N GLY A 234 -7.57 3.88 -0.83
CA GLY A 234 -8.71 3.07 -1.26
C GLY A 234 -8.98 1.83 -0.42
N TRP A 235 -8.39 1.71 0.77
CA TRP A 235 -8.83 0.71 1.75
C TRP A 235 -9.87 1.32 2.68
N VAL A 236 -10.78 0.48 3.15
CA VAL A 236 -11.86 0.86 4.07
C VAL A 236 -11.87 -0.07 5.28
N LEU A 237 -12.19 0.50 6.44
CA LEU A 237 -12.60 -0.22 7.63
C LEU A 237 -14.13 -0.38 7.60
N GLY A 238 -14.63 -1.60 7.74
CA GLY A 238 -16.04 -1.88 8.02
C GLY A 238 -16.21 -2.38 9.44
N LEU A 239 -17.11 -1.75 10.20
CA LEU A 239 -17.57 -2.24 11.51
C LEU A 239 -18.94 -2.88 11.35
N VAL A 240 -19.11 -4.08 11.89
CA VAL A 240 -20.30 -4.90 11.72
C VAL A 240 -21.10 -4.93 13.01
N VAL A 241 -22.43 -4.81 12.91
CA VAL A 241 -23.33 -5.09 14.04
C VAL A 241 -23.54 -6.59 14.12
N ALA A 242 -23.34 -7.19 15.29
CA ALA A 242 -23.81 -8.56 15.51
C ALA A 242 -25.33 -8.58 15.30
N GLU A 243 -25.86 -9.54 14.53
CA GLU A 243 -27.30 -9.79 14.55
C GLU A 243 -27.71 -9.99 16.02
N GLU A 244 -28.63 -9.17 16.54
CA GLU A 244 -29.34 -9.54 17.76
C GLU A 244 -30.01 -10.86 17.43
N GLY A 245 -29.50 -11.95 18.02
CA GLY A 245 -29.98 -13.29 17.75
C GLY A 245 -31.49 -13.29 17.68
N ALA A 246 -32.03 -13.81 16.58
CA ALA A 246 -33.44 -14.10 16.45
C ALA A 246 -33.89 -14.68 17.78
N LYS A 247 -34.68 -13.91 18.54
CA LYS A 247 -35.28 -14.39 19.77
C LYS A 247 -36.01 -15.65 19.36
N ASN A 248 -35.50 -16.81 19.79
CA ASN A 248 -36.18 -18.08 19.67
C ASN A 248 -37.52 -17.92 20.39
N VAL A 249 -38.55 -17.57 19.61
CA VAL A 249 -39.93 -17.82 19.94
C VAL A 249 -40.19 -19.23 19.45
N GLY A 250 -40.27 -20.17 20.39
CA GLY A 250 -40.53 -21.58 20.15
C GLY A 250 -40.09 -22.43 21.32
#